data_AF-A0A4U0F3X3-F1
#
_entry.id   AF-A0A4U0F3X3-F1
#
_cell.length_a   1.000
_cell.length_b   1.000
_cell.length_c   1.000
_cell.angle_alpha   90.00
_cell.angle_beta   90.00
_cell.angle_gamma   90.00
#
_symmetry.space_group_name_H-M   'P 1'
#
loop_
_entity.id
_entity.type
_entity.pdbx_description
1 polymer ?
#
loop_
_entity_poly.entity_id
_entity_poly.type
_entity_poly.pdbx_seq_one_letter_code
_entity_poly.pdbx_strand_id
1 'polypeptide(L)'
;MKQLLVFVLFAGMFCWLMFSPIYKHVLVIRQALLQQEANYLLEIGASGRFGYIDGAMLAESRARLAQHGFQAAALEYEVSSTTGVSADDASAPVPRGAGIRLVIRYPYDRLLDIDRLIGVEPPPEEARLAAGGMKMSEFVP
;
A
#
# COMPACT_ATOMS: atom_id res chain seq x y z
N MET A 1 -27.19 -8.65 -36.38
CA MET A 1 -26.08 -7.85 -35.78
C MET A 1 -26.51 -7.07 -34.53
N LYS A 2 -27.59 -6.28 -34.57
CA LYS A 2 -28.07 -5.52 -33.38
C LYS A 2 -28.36 -6.40 -32.15
N GLN A 3 -28.97 -7.58 -32.33
CA GLN A 3 -29.26 -8.51 -31.23
C GLN A 3 -27.98 -9.08 -30.58
N LEU A 4 -26.94 -9.37 -31.36
CA LEU A 4 -25.66 -9.82 -30.83
C LEU A 4 -24.98 -8.72 -30.01
N LEU A 5 -25.03 -7.47 -30.49
CA LEU A 5 -24.45 -6.34 -29.78
C LEU A 5 -25.19 -6.08 -28.44
N VAL A 6 -26.52 -6.12 -28.45
CA VAL A 6 -27.32 -6.02 -27.21
C VAL A 6 -26.98 -7.15 -26.25
N PHE A 7 -26.84 -8.39 -26.75
CA PHE A 7 -26.47 -9.53 -25.92
C PHE A 7 -25.09 -9.35 -25.27
N VAL A 8 -24.08 -8.91 -26.03
CA VAL A 8 -22.72 -8.70 -25.50
C VAL A 8 -22.68 -7.61 -24.44
N LEU A 9 -23.34 -6.48 -24.68
CA LEU A 9 -23.43 -5.39 -23.69
C LEU A 9 -24.12 -5.85 -22.41
N PHE A 10 -25.22 -6.60 -22.54
CA PHE A 10 -25.97 -7.09 -21.40
C PHE A 10 -25.15 -8.13 -20.61
N ALA A 11 -24.50 -9.07 -21.30
CA ALA A 11 -23.62 -10.05 -20.67
C ALA A 11 -22.46 -9.38 -19.92
N GLY A 12 -21.79 -8.40 -20.55
CA GLY A 12 -20.71 -7.63 -19.92
C GLY A 12 -21.18 -6.89 -18.66
N MET A 13 -22.34 -6.23 -18.73
CA MET A 13 -22.94 -5.53 -17.58
C MET A 13 -23.30 -6.50 -16.45
N PHE A 14 -23.86 -7.67 -16.76
CA PHE A 14 -24.17 -8.69 -15.75
C PHE A 14 -22.92 -9.26 -15.08
N CYS A 15 -21.88 -9.55 -15.87
CA CYS A 15 -20.59 -9.96 -15.32
C CYS A 15 -20.03 -8.88 -14.39
N TRP A 16 -20.03 -7.61 -14.83
CA TRP A 16 -19.58 -6.51 -13.99
C TRP A 16 -20.38 -6.38 -12.70
N LEU A 17 -21.72 -6.44 -12.76
CA LEU A 17 -22.59 -6.34 -11.58
C LEU A 17 -22.30 -7.44 -10.56
N MET A 18 -22.08 -8.67 -11.01
CA MET A 18 -21.85 -9.82 -10.12
C MET A 18 -20.50 -9.73 -9.40
N PHE A 19 -19.46 -9.19 -10.07
CA PHE A 19 -18.10 -9.15 -9.53
C PHE A 19 -17.69 -7.79 -8.95
N SER A 20 -18.42 -6.71 -9.24
CA SER A 20 -18.07 -5.37 -8.77
C SER A 20 -17.95 -5.19 -7.27
N PRO A 21 -18.80 -5.82 -6.44
CA PRO A 21 -18.65 -5.71 -4.99
C PRO A 21 -17.35 -6.37 -4.53
N ILE A 22 -16.96 -7.50 -5.13
CA ILE A 22 -15.87 -8.35 -4.64
C ILE A 22 -14.53 -7.64 -4.79
N TYR A 23 -14.17 -7.18 -6.00
CA TYR A 23 -12.86 -6.57 -6.21
C TYR A 23 -12.71 -5.24 -5.47
N LYS A 24 -13.81 -4.47 -5.30
CA LYS A 24 -13.81 -3.24 -4.50
C LYS A 24 -13.53 -3.53 -3.03
N HIS A 25 -14.13 -4.58 -2.47
CA HIS A 25 -13.82 -5.01 -1.10
C HIS A 25 -12.35 -5.43 -0.95
N VAL A 26 -11.82 -6.21 -1.91
CA VAL A 26 -10.40 -6.58 -1.91
C VAL A 26 -9.50 -5.34 -1.92
N LEU A 27 -9.81 -4.34 -2.74
CA LEU A 27 -9.05 -3.08 -2.82
C LEU A 27 -9.08 -2.32 -1.49
N VAL A 28 -10.25 -2.18 -0.87
CA VAL A 28 -10.41 -1.51 0.44
C VAL A 28 -9.64 -2.25 1.53
N ILE A 29 -9.72 -3.58 1.57
CA ILE A 29 -8.99 -4.39 2.56
C ILE A 29 -7.49 -4.26 2.35
N ARG A 30 -7.00 -4.30 1.10
CA ARG A 30 -5.58 -4.09 0.80
C ARG A 30 -5.10 -2.72 1.29
N GLN A 31 -5.86 -1.66 1.02
CA GLN A 31 -5.54 -0.32 1.49
C GLN A 31 -5.51 -0.24 3.03
N ALA A 32 -6.47 -0.86 3.69
CA ALA A 32 -6.54 -0.90 5.16
C ALA A 32 -5.34 -1.64 5.77
N LEU A 33 -4.96 -2.78 5.20
CA LEU A 33 -3.79 -3.55 5.65
C LEU A 33 -2.48 -2.79 5.44
N LEU A 34 -2.30 -2.14 4.29
CA LEU A 34 -1.13 -1.29 4.05
C LEU A 34 -1.06 -0.13 5.05
N GLN A 35 -2.19 0.52 5.35
CA GLN A 35 -2.22 1.61 6.32
C GLN A 35 -1.96 1.13 7.75
N GLN A 36 -2.51 -0.02 8.12
CA GLN A 36 -2.26 -0.64 9.42
C GLN A 36 -0.77 -0.95 9.59
N GLU A 37 -0.14 -1.53 8.57
CA GLU A 37 1.27 -1.88 8.58
C GLU A 37 2.18 -0.64 8.62
N ALA A 38 1.84 0.41 7.86
CA ALA A 38 2.56 1.67 7.90
C ALA A 38 2.48 2.32 9.30
N ASN A 39 1.30 2.32 9.92
CA ASN A 39 1.12 2.84 11.28
C ASN A 39 1.91 2.02 12.30
N TYR A 40 1.91 0.68 12.18
CA TYR A 40 2.67 -0.20 13.06
C TYR A 40 4.18 0.06 12.97
N LEU A 41 4.72 0.15 11.76
CA LEU A 41 6.15 0.44 11.57
C LEU A 41 6.52 1.84 12.07
N LEU A 42 5.67 2.83 11.87
CA LEU A 42 5.89 4.17 12.43
C LEU A 42 5.85 4.16 13.96
N GLU A 43 4.95 3.40 14.58
CA GLU A 43 4.86 3.28 16.04
C GLU A 43 6.14 2.68 16.63
N ILE A 44 6.66 1.61 16.01
CA ILE A 44 7.88 0.96 16.48
C ILE A 44 9.11 1.80 16.12
N GLY A 45 9.23 2.22 14.87
CA GLY A 45 10.42 2.91 14.38
C GLY A 45 10.62 4.29 14.98
N ALA A 46 9.54 5.04 15.22
CA ALA A 46 9.62 6.33 15.89
C ALA A 46 9.64 6.22 17.43
N SER A 47 9.67 5.01 18.00
CA SER A 47 9.72 4.84 19.46
C SER A 47 11.04 5.31 20.06
N GLY A 48 11.04 5.52 21.38
CA GLY A 48 12.22 5.94 22.14
C GLY A 48 13.42 5.00 22.06
N ARG A 49 13.21 3.73 21.66
CA ARG A 49 14.27 2.72 21.54
C ARG A 49 14.98 2.74 20.19
N PHE A 50 14.25 3.06 19.12
CA PHE A 50 14.77 2.90 17.75
C PHE A 50 15.09 4.26 17.15
N GLY A 51 14.10 5.10 16.85
CA GLY A 51 14.31 6.33 16.08
C GLY A 51 14.65 6.10 14.60
N TYR A 52 14.40 4.91 14.05
CA TYR A 52 14.63 4.55 12.65
C TYR A 52 13.73 3.39 12.22
N ILE A 53 13.60 3.16 10.91
CA ILE A 53 12.94 1.99 10.31
C ILE A 53 13.94 1.33 9.35
N ASP A 54 14.64 0.30 9.80
CA ASP A 54 15.72 -0.34 9.04
C ASP A 54 15.23 -1.47 8.11
N GLY A 55 16.15 -2.02 7.33
CA GLY A 55 15.87 -3.11 6.40
C GLY A 55 15.32 -4.38 7.07
N ALA A 56 15.67 -4.65 8.33
CA ALA A 56 15.15 -5.81 9.06
C ALA A 56 13.65 -5.63 9.38
N MET A 57 13.26 -4.46 9.88
CA MET A 57 11.85 -4.12 10.11
C MET A 57 11.03 -4.18 8.82
N LEU A 58 11.60 -3.69 7.71
CA LEU A 58 10.95 -3.75 6.40
C LEU A 58 10.81 -5.20 5.88
N ALA A 59 11.80 -6.06 6.11
CA ALA A 59 11.71 -7.48 5.74
C ALA A 59 10.62 -8.22 6.54
N GLU A 60 10.52 -7.95 7.84
CA GLU A 60 9.44 -8.50 8.67
C GLU A 60 8.06 -8.00 8.22
N SER A 61 7.97 -6.72 7.84
CA SER A 61 6.75 -6.13 7.28
C SER A 61 6.29 -6.86 6.01
N ARG A 62 7.22 -7.12 5.09
CA ARG A 62 6.95 -7.90 3.87
C ARG A 62 6.44 -9.30 4.21
N ALA A 63 7.02 -9.96 5.22
CA ALA A 63 6.59 -11.28 5.65
C ALA A 63 5.18 -11.28 6.23
N ARG A 64 4.82 -10.27 7.03
CA ARG A 64 3.44 -10.10 7.56
C ARG A 64 2.43 -9.84 6.43
N LEU A 65 2.71 -8.91 5.53
CA LEU A 65 1.83 -8.62 4.41
C LEU A 65 1.67 -9.81 3.46
N ALA A 66 2.72 -10.63 3.28
CA ALA A 66 2.64 -11.85 2.48
C ALA A 66 1.61 -12.86 3.04
N GLN A 67 1.43 -12.93 4.36
CA GLN A 67 0.40 -13.78 4.98
C GLN A 67 -1.02 -13.36 4.61
N HIS A 68 -1.21 -12.11 4.18
CA HIS A 68 -2.47 -11.56 3.70
C HIS A 68 -2.62 -11.56 2.17
N GLY A 69 -1.72 -12.26 1.45
CA GLY A 69 -1.81 -12.43 0.00
C GLY A 69 -1.13 -11.33 -0.82
N PHE A 70 -0.29 -10.49 -0.20
CA PHE A 70 0.58 -9.56 -0.93
C PHE A 70 1.81 -10.29 -1.49
N GLN A 71 2.27 -9.87 -2.67
CA GLN A 71 3.56 -10.33 -3.19
C GLN A 71 4.68 -9.50 -2.57
N ALA A 72 5.52 -10.14 -1.74
CA ALA A 72 6.59 -9.45 -1.02
C ALA A 72 7.53 -8.63 -1.92
N ALA A 73 7.82 -9.12 -3.13
CA ALA A 73 8.69 -8.44 -4.09
C ALA A 73 8.06 -7.20 -4.74
N ALA A 74 6.73 -7.09 -4.74
CA ALA A 74 6.00 -5.96 -5.35
C ALA A 74 5.72 -4.82 -4.35
N LEU A 75 6.07 -5.00 -3.07
CA LEU A 75 5.98 -3.94 -2.06
C LEU A 75 7.16 -2.98 -2.21
N GLU A 76 6.86 -1.70 -2.26
CA GLU A 76 7.87 -0.64 -2.31
C GLU A 76 7.76 0.18 -1.03
N TYR A 77 8.90 0.49 -0.41
CA TYR A 77 8.96 1.24 0.85
C TYR A 77 9.83 2.48 0.63
N GLU A 78 9.36 3.61 1.13
CA GLU A 78 10.09 4.87 1.14
C GLU A 78 10.11 5.39 2.57
N VAL A 79 11.30 5.43 3.16
CA VAL A 79 11.54 5.93 4.52
C VAL A 79 12.33 7.23 4.41
N SER A 80 11.87 8.29 5.08
CA SER A 80 12.52 9.60 5.06
C SER A 80 12.34 10.33 6.39
N SER A 81 13.14 11.36 6.64
CA SER A 81 12.97 12.24 7.81
C SER A 81 12.64 13.68 7.41
N THR A 82 12.07 14.45 8.35
CA THR A 82 11.83 15.89 8.15
C THR A 82 13.10 16.74 8.19
N THR A 83 14.21 16.19 8.68
CA THR A 83 15.49 16.89 8.84
C THR A 83 16.49 16.56 7.73
N GLY A 84 16.13 15.66 6.80
CA GLY A 84 17.01 15.20 5.73
C GLY A 84 18.03 14.13 6.16
N VAL A 85 18.04 13.74 7.44
CA VAL A 85 18.80 12.59 7.94
C VAL A 85 18.16 11.30 7.44
N SER A 86 18.96 10.28 7.14
CA SER A 86 18.45 8.94 6.83
C SER A 86 17.65 8.42 8.03
N ALA A 87 16.40 8.01 7.78
CA ALA A 87 15.51 7.45 8.80
C ALA A 87 15.47 5.91 8.75
N ASP A 88 16.34 5.31 7.95
CA ASP A 88 16.52 3.88 7.73
C ASP A 88 17.87 3.34 8.24
N ASP A 89 18.70 4.22 8.83
CA ASP A 89 20.00 3.87 9.38
C ASP A 89 19.96 3.71 10.91
N ALA A 90 20.18 2.48 11.36
CA ALA A 90 20.25 2.15 12.78
C ALA A 90 21.46 2.78 13.51
N SER A 91 22.51 3.13 12.78
CA SER A 91 23.72 3.76 13.34
C SER A 91 23.58 5.26 13.55
N ALA A 92 22.57 5.88 12.93
CA ALA A 92 22.24 7.30 13.07
C ALA A 92 20.74 7.53 13.32
N PRO A 93 20.20 7.10 14.48
CA PRO A 93 18.80 7.30 14.81
C PRO A 93 18.34 8.77 14.71
N VAL A 94 17.12 8.96 14.23
CA VAL A 94 16.47 10.27 14.15
C VAL A 94 16.16 10.75 15.57
N PRO A 95 16.69 11.89 16.02
CA PRO A 95 16.52 12.36 17.39
C PRO A 95 15.08 12.82 17.66
N ARG A 96 14.71 12.83 18.94
CA ARG A 96 13.39 13.27 19.38
C ARG A 96 12.98 14.62 18.79
N GLY A 97 11.74 14.68 18.30
CA GLY A 97 11.15 15.89 17.73
C GLY A 97 11.35 16.06 16.22
N ALA A 98 12.21 15.25 15.59
CA ALA A 98 12.25 15.12 14.14
C ALA A 98 11.24 14.04 13.67
N GLY A 99 10.59 14.27 12.53
CA GLY A 99 9.59 13.36 11.99
C GLY A 99 10.20 12.26 11.13
N ILE A 100 9.75 11.03 11.33
CA ILE A 100 9.98 9.89 10.44
C ILE A 100 8.73 9.73 9.57
N ARG A 101 8.92 9.69 8.26
CA ARG A 101 7.88 9.45 7.25
C ARG A 101 8.10 8.09 6.62
N LEU A 102 7.01 7.35 6.47
CA LEU A 102 6.98 6.06 5.79
C LEU A 102 5.87 6.09 4.75
N VAL A 103 6.17 5.61 3.54
CA VAL A 103 5.18 5.29 2.51
C VAL A 103 5.42 3.86 2.02
N ILE A 104 4.37 3.05 2.03
CA ILE A 104 4.32 1.71 1.45
C ILE A 104 3.47 1.79 0.19
N ARG A 105 3.99 1.28 -0.94
CA ARG A 105 3.27 1.22 -2.22
C ARG A 105 3.13 -0.22 -2.70
N TYR A 106 2.02 -0.50 -3.39
CA TYR A 106 1.72 -1.82 -3.95
C TYR A 106 0.88 -1.71 -5.23
N PRO A 107 1.09 -2.53 -6.27
CA PRO A 107 0.32 -2.49 -7.52
C PRO A 107 -1.16 -2.86 -7.35
N TYR A 108 -1.99 -2.36 -8.28
CA TYR A 108 -3.40 -2.75 -8.36
C TYR A 108 -3.62 -4.16 -8.92
N ASP A 109 -2.59 -4.83 -9.46
CA ASP A 109 -2.64 -6.19 -10.01
C ASP A 109 -3.84 -6.45 -10.96
N ARG A 110 -4.17 -5.49 -11.83
CA ARG A 110 -5.30 -5.58 -12.78
C ARG A 110 -6.67 -5.79 -12.14
N LEU A 111 -6.79 -5.55 -10.83
CA LEU A 111 -8.02 -5.75 -10.05
C LEU A 111 -9.20 -4.92 -10.60
N LEU A 112 -8.90 -3.81 -11.28
CA LEU A 112 -9.87 -2.87 -11.86
C LEU A 112 -10.13 -3.09 -13.35
N ASP A 113 -9.49 -4.08 -14.00
CA ASP A 113 -9.65 -4.32 -15.44
C ASP A 113 -11.10 -4.66 -15.84
N ILE A 114 -11.87 -5.22 -14.91
CA ILE A 114 -13.28 -5.55 -15.13
C ILE A 114 -14.15 -4.31 -15.38
N ASP A 115 -13.74 -3.14 -14.93
CA ASP A 115 -14.45 -1.87 -15.16
C ASP A 115 -14.51 -1.51 -16.65
N ARG A 116 -13.63 -2.11 -17.49
CA ARG A 116 -13.70 -2.02 -18.95
C ARG A 116 -15.01 -2.55 -19.53
N LEU A 117 -15.67 -3.50 -18.84
CA LEU A 117 -16.96 -4.06 -19.28
C LEU A 117 -18.09 -3.03 -19.29
N ILE A 118 -17.95 -1.94 -18.54
CA ILE A 118 -18.89 -0.81 -18.50
C ILE A 118 -18.32 0.47 -19.14
N GLY A 119 -17.20 0.35 -19.86
CA GLY A 119 -16.57 1.47 -20.56
C GLY A 119 -15.75 2.41 -19.67
N VAL A 120 -15.40 1.98 -18.45
CA VAL A 120 -14.48 2.72 -17.58
C VAL A 120 -13.04 2.28 -17.87
N GLU A 121 -12.15 3.24 -18.05
CA GLU A 121 -10.73 2.99 -18.27
C GLU A 121 -10.05 2.64 -16.94
N PRO A 122 -9.33 1.50 -16.85
CA PRO A 122 -8.62 1.13 -15.63
C PRO A 122 -7.42 2.04 -15.40
N PRO A 123 -6.90 2.13 -14.16
CA PRO A 123 -5.67 2.85 -13.90
C PRO A 123 -4.49 2.32 -14.74
N PRO A 124 -3.51 3.17 -15.05
CA PRO A 124 -2.31 2.75 -15.79
C PRO A 124 -1.53 1.69 -15.01
N GLU A 125 -0.69 0.89 -15.69
CA GLU A 125 0.05 -0.21 -15.07
C GLU A 125 1.03 0.24 -13.98
N GLU A 126 1.47 1.50 -14.03
CA GLU A 126 2.34 2.13 -13.02
C GLU A 126 1.56 2.64 -11.81
N ALA A 127 0.23 2.65 -11.84
CA ALA A 127 -0.57 3.06 -10.69
C ALA A 127 -0.34 2.12 -9.51
N ARG A 128 -0.24 2.69 -8.31
CA ARG A 128 -0.03 1.96 -7.07
C ARG A 128 -1.05 2.40 -6.03
N LEU A 129 -1.51 1.46 -5.23
CA LEU A 129 -2.01 1.73 -3.89
C LEU A 129 -0.84 2.29 -3.07
N ALA A 130 -1.13 3.29 -2.24
CA ALA A 130 -0.16 3.88 -1.35
C ALA A 130 -0.78 4.09 0.02
N ALA A 131 -0.06 3.71 1.07
CA ALA A 131 -0.42 4.02 2.44
C ALA A 131 0.81 4.52 3.17
N GLY A 132 0.63 5.40 4.13
CA GLY A 132 1.76 6.03 4.78
C GLY A 132 1.35 7.00 5.86
N GLY A 133 2.37 7.62 6.44
CA GLY A 133 2.18 8.58 7.52
C GLY A 133 3.50 9.20 7.95
N MET A 134 3.41 10.00 9.00
CA MET A 134 4.55 10.56 9.67
C MET A 134 4.32 10.49 11.18
N LYS A 135 5.35 10.11 11.93
CA LYS A 135 5.36 10.17 13.39
C LYS A 135 6.63 10.87 13.87
N MET A 136 6.50 11.67 14.92
CA MET A 136 7.66 12.30 15.56
C MET A 136 8.46 11.23 16.28
N SER A 137 9.77 11.21 16.05
CA SER A 137 10.67 10.35 16.81
C SER A 137 10.62 10.71 18.29
N GLU A 138 10.66 9.68 19.12
CA GLU A 138 10.76 9.75 20.57
C GLU A 138 12.17 9.39 21.05
N PHE A 139 13.10 9.07 20.14
CA PHE A 139 14.45 8.59 20.46
C PHE A 139 15.27 9.60 21.27
N VAL A 140 15.80 9.14 22.39
CA VAL A 140 16.71 9.89 23.27
C VAL A 140 18.06 9.16 23.29
N PRO A 141 19.17 9.83 22.91
CA PRO A 141 20.52 9.23 22.92
C PRO A 141 21.00 8.76 24.30
#